data_AF-A0A1G2ZQB6-F1
#
_entry.id   AF-A0A1G2ZQB6-F1
#
_cell.length_a   1.000
_cell.length_b   1.000
_cell.length_c   1.000
_cell.angle_alpha   90.00
_cell.angle_beta   90.00
_cell.angle_gamma   90.00
#
_symmetry.space_group_name_H-M   'P 1'
#
loop_
_entity.id
_entity.type
_entity.pdbx_description
1 polymer ?
#
loop_
_entity_poly.entity_id
_entity_poly.type
_entity_poly.pdbx_seq_one_letter_code
_entity_poly.pdbx_strand_id
1 'polypeptide(L)'
;MRKKAQYRGFSLAEVLLAVGTLAIGMIFIGGTFLTGVYFSTLSTERTIAAAVADEAFAKIRLYGIDPASSSLATDRLVRFEALNPIADDEFAYPSTKTVGQKQYYWSALCRPVYSDATNRLVQVTVFISRKVGSAATYPPDGAIRPVPVQVSVSASGLGSQDRLTITTPGEETYINDGCTIADNRTGLLYRVLQRDADAPSVIRLDKLWYGQTTDSVWVIPPPIGGGKEPCIAVYQKLISF
;
A
#
# COMPACT_ATOMS: atom_id res chain seq x y z
N MET A 1 5.50 -40.66 68.62
CA MET A 1 5.63 -41.26 67.28
C MET A 1 5.23 -40.22 66.23
N ARG A 2 6.18 -39.76 65.41
CA ARG A 2 5.94 -38.75 64.37
C ARG A 2 5.45 -39.47 63.12
N LYS A 3 4.16 -39.33 62.75
CA LYS A 3 3.61 -39.93 61.52
C LYS A 3 4.31 -39.29 60.31
N LYS A 4 5.09 -40.08 59.57
CA LYS A 4 5.66 -39.70 58.27
C LYS A 4 4.51 -39.62 57.27
N ALA A 5 4.26 -38.43 56.71
CA ALA A 5 3.28 -38.26 55.64
C ALA A 5 3.77 -39.04 54.41
N GLN A 6 2.98 -40.04 53.96
CA GLN A 6 3.20 -40.69 52.67
C GLN A 6 2.67 -39.76 51.57
N TYR A 7 3.57 -39.24 50.74
CA TYR A 7 3.19 -38.53 49.52
C TYR A 7 2.62 -39.55 48.53
N ARG A 8 1.32 -39.47 48.22
CA ARG A 8 0.74 -40.18 47.09
C ARG A 8 1.22 -39.49 45.82
N GLY A 9 1.90 -40.22 44.93
CA GLY A 9 2.28 -39.71 43.61
C GLY A 9 1.05 -39.41 42.75
N PHE A 10 1.23 -38.57 41.72
CA PHE A 10 0.17 -38.23 40.77
C PHE A 10 -0.27 -39.45 39.96
N SER A 11 -1.57 -39.59 39.73
CA SER A 11 -2.11 -40.61 38.82
C SER A 11 -1.79 -40.28 37.36
N LEU A 12 -1.77 -41.30 36.49
CA LEU A 12 -1.58 -41.12 35.05
C LEU A 12 -2.61 -40.14 34.45
N ALA A 13 -3.86 -40.18 34.92
CA ALA A 13 -4.90 -39.27 34.48
C ALA A 13 -4.61 -37.80 34.88
N GLU A 14 -4.14 -37.55 36.09
CA GLU A 14 -3.75 -36.20 36.54
C GLU A 14 -2.57 -35.65 35.75
N VAL A 15 -1.56 -36.50 35.48
CA VAL A 15 -0.39 -36.11 34.67
C VAL A 15 -0.82 -35.79 33.24
N LEU A 16 -1.65 -36.63 32.62
CA LEU A 16 -2.15 -36.39 31.25
C LEU A 16 -3.02 -35.13 31.17
N LEU A 17 -3.84 -34.87 32.19
CA LEU A 17 -4.64 -33.64 32.28
C LEU A 17 -3.74 -32.41 32.39
N ALA A 18 -2.72 -32.47 33.26
CA ALA A 18 -1.75 -31.38 33.43
C ALA A 18 -0.93 -31.11 32.16
N VAL A 19 -0.49 -32.16 31.46
CA VAL A 19 0.22 -32.02 30.18
C VAL A 19 -0.71 -31.46 29.11
N GLY A 20 -1.98 -31.87 29.09
CA GLY A 20 -2.98 -31.35 28.15
C GLY A 20 -3.26 -29.85 28.32
N THR A 21 -3.48 -29.39 29.56
CA THR A 21 -3.70 -27.96 29.83
C THR A 21 -2.46 -27.12 29.53
N LEU A 22 -1.27 -27.65 29.85
CA LEU A 22 0.00 -27.02 29.53
C LEU A 22 0.23 -26.92 28.01
N ALA A 23 -0.08 -27.97 27.25
CA ALA A 23 0.05 -27.98 25.79
C ALA A 23 -0.90 -26.96 25.14
N ILE A 24 -2.17 -26.92 25.56
CA ILE A 24 -3.14 -25.92 25.08
C ILE A 24 -2.68 -24.50 25.42
N GLY A 25 -2.18 -24.28 26.64
CA GLY A 25 -1.63 -22.99 27.06
C GLY A 25 -0.45 -22.53 26.21
N MET A 26 0.49 -23.42 25.91
CA MET A 26 1.64 -23.10 25.05
C MET A 26 1.24 -22.79 23.60
N ILE A 27 0.28 -23.53 23.03
CA ILE A 27 -0.23 -23.25 21.67
C ILE A 27 -0.89 -21.86 21.63
N PHE A 28 -1.67 -21.52 22.65
CA PHE A 28 -2.32 -20.21 22.74
C PHE A 28 -1.29 -19.07 22.83
N ILE A 29 -0.26 -19.22 23.67
CA ILE A 29 0.82 -18.23 23.78
C ILE A 29 1.57 -18.09 22.45
N GLY A 30 1.92 -19.21 21.81
CA GLY A 30 2.62 -19.21 20.52
C GLY A 30 1.84 -18.49 19.42
N GLY A 31 0.53 -18.76 19.31
CA GLY A 31 -0.33 -18.13 18.31
C GLY A 31 -0.56 -16.63 18.55
N THR A 32 -0.85 -16.25 19.79
CA THR A 32 -1.12 -14.84 20.14
C THR A 32 0.14 -13.98 20.06
N PHE A 33 1.30 -14.50 20.45
CA PHE A 33 2.57 -13.78 20.37
C PHE A 33 2.94 -13.41 18.92
N LEU A 34 2.92 -14.38 18.00
CA LEU A 34 3.24 -14.14 16.59
C LEU A 34 2.28 -13.14 15.94
N THR A 35 0.99 -13.27 16.26
CA THR A 35 -0.05 -12.33 15.79
C THR A 35 0.19 -10.91 16.33
N GLY A 36 0.59 -10.79 17.59
CA GLY A 36 0.94 -9.53 18.22
C GLY A 36 2.14 -8.85 17.54
N VAL A 37 3.20 -9.61 17.25
CA VAL A 37 4.38 -9.09 16.52
C VAL A 37 3.98 -8.60 15.12
N TYR A 38 3.13 -9.34 14.41
CA TYR A 38 2.65 -8.95 13.08
C TYR A 38 1.88 -7.63 13.11
N PHE A 39 0.89 -7.50 14.01
CA PHE A 39 0.11 -6.27 14.12
C PHE A 39 0.94 -5.09 14.64
N SER A 40 1.88 -5.31 15.55
CA SER A 40 2.82 -4.28 16.01
C SER A 40 3.69 -3.76 14.85
N THR A 41 4.15 -4.65 13.98
CA THR A 41 4.91 -4.27 12.77
C THR A 41 4.06 -3.42 11.82
N LEU A 42 2.83 -3.86 11.52
CA LEU A 42 1.93 -3.08 10.66
C LEU A 42 1.58 -1.71 11.25
N SER A 43 1.33 -1.66 12.56
CA SER A 43 1.06 -0.40 13.26
C SER A 43 2.25 0.56 13.17
N THR A 44 3.46 0.05 13.42
CA THR A 44 4.69 0.83 13.31
C THR A 44 4.90 1.36 11.88
N GLU A 45 4.68 0.52 10.86
CA GLU A 45 4.77 0.93 9.46
C GLU A 45 3.76 2.03 9.11
N ARG A 46 2.53 1.95 9.63
CA ARG A 46 1.51 2.99 9.41
C ARG A 46 1.88 4.31 10.08
N THR A 47 2.45 4.28 11.28
CA THR A 47 2.96 5.47 11.96
C THR A 47 4.12 6.10 11.20
N ILE A 48 5.07 5.30 10.72
CA ILE A 48 6.17 5.79 9.88
C ILE A 48 5.62 6.36 8.57
N ALA A 49 4.66 5.69 7.93
CA ALA A 49 4.10 6.15 6.68
C ALA A 49 3.41 7.53 6.80
N ALA A 50 2.76 7.81 7.93
CA ALA A 50 2.21 9.14 8.19
C ALA A 50 3.32 10.21 8.25
N ALA A 51 4.43 9.95 8.95
CA ALA A 51 5.56 10.85 9.01
C ALA A 51 6.22 11.06 7.63
N VAL A 52 6.38 10.00 6.85
CA VAL A 52 6.91 10.07 5.48
C VAL A 52 5.99 10.89 4.59
N ALA A 53 4.66 10.75 4.74
CA ALA A 53 3.69 11.51 3.97
C ALA A 53 3.74 13.01 4.30
N ASP A 54 3.86 13.38 5.58
CA ASP A 54 4.02 14.79 5.98
C ASP A 54 5.28 15.39 5.38
N GLU A 55 6.40 14.66 5.39
CA GLU A 55 7.64 15.08 4.74
C GLU A 55 7.48 15.21 3.21
N ALA A 56 6.84 14.23 2.56
CA ALA A 56 6.58 14.25 1.12
C ALA A 56 5.73 15.48 0.73
N PHE A 57 4.64 15.77 1.46
CA PHE A 57 3.83 16.94 1.21
C PHE A 57 4.61 18.26 1.43
N ALA A 58 5.49 18.31 2.43
CA ALA A 58 6.36 19.46 2.65
C ALA A 58 7.35 19.64 1.48
N LYS A 59 7.97 18.56 0.99
CA LYS A 59 8.87 18.59 -0.17
C LYS A 59 8.14 19.03 -1.43
N ILE A 60 6.96 18.49 -1.69
CA ILE A 60 6.13 18.88 -2.86
C ILE A 60 5.79 20.38 -2.82
N ARG A 61 5.49 20.93 -1.63
CA ARG A 61 5.29 22.37 -1.45
C ARG A 61 6.56 23.19 -1.67
N LEU A 62 7.70 22.68 -1.20
CA LEU A 62 8.99 23.37 -1.28
C LEU A 62 9.51 23.43 -2.72
N TYR A 63 9.52 22.30 -3.41
CA TYR A 63 9.96 22.21 -4.80
C TYR A 63 8.96 22.89 -5.75
N GLY A 64 7.70 22.98 -5.35
CA GLY A 64 6.65 23.61 -6.13
C GLY A 64 6.21 22.75 -7.30
N ILE A 65 5.02 23.05 -7.79
CA ILE A 65 4.48 22.52 -9.04
C ILE A 65 4.05 23.74 -9.84
N ASP A 66 4.41 23.81 -11.11
CA ASP A 66 3.87 24.84 -12.00
C ASP A 66 2.43 24.45 -12.40
N PRO A 67 1.39 25.16 -11.89
CA PRO A 67 0.00 24.84 -12.22
C PRO A 67 -0.33 25.17 -13.69
N ALA A 68 0.50 25.98 -14.37
CA ALA A 68 0.34 26.29 -15.79
C ALA A 68 1.03 25.26 -16.71
N SER A 69 1.67 24.23 -16.14
CA SER A 69 2.33 23.20 -16.94
C SER A 69 1.33 22.45 -17.83
N SER A 70 1.69 22.25 -19.10
CA SER A 70 0.85 21.54 -20.08
C SER A 70 0.53 20.10 -19.66
N SER A 71 1.39 19.49 -18.84
CA SER A 71 1.17 18.16 -18.28
C SER A 71 -0.02 18.12 -17.33
N LEU A 72 -0.29 19.21 -16.60
CA LEU A 72 -1.47 19.32 -15.75
C LEU A 72 -2.71 19.75 -16.51
N ALA A 73 -2.61 20.28 -17.73
CA ALA A 73 -3.77 20.72 -18.51
C ALA A 73 -4.79 19.60 -18.84
N THR A 74 -4.42 18.34 -18.59
CA THR A 74 -5.32 17.19 -18.74
C THR A 74 -5.88 16.83 -17.36
N ASP A 75 -7.18 16.51 -17.26
CA ASP A 75 -7.88 16.03 -16.06
C ASP A 75 -7.41 14.63 -15.57
N ARG A 76 -6.10 14.36 -15.61
CA ARG A 76 -5.49 13.06 -15.32
C ARG A 76 -4.42 13.21 -14.25
N LEU A 77 -4.21 12.14 -13.51
CA LEU A 77 -3.09 12.03 -12.57
C LEU A 77 -1.76 11.98 -13.34
N VAL A 78 -0.83 12.81 -12.92
CA VAL A 78 0.54 12.87 -13.46
C VAL A 78 1.53 12.64 -12.33
N ARG A 79 2.58 11.86 -12.59
CA ARG A 79 3.67 11.65 -11.62
C ARG A 79 4.39 12.95 -11.29
N PHE A 80 4.63 13.20 -10.02
CA PHE A 80 5.35 14.39 -9.56
C PHE A 80 6.76 14.48 -10.17
N GLU A 81 7.44 13.35 -10.32
CA GLU A 81 8.76 13.23 -10.95
C GLU A 81 8.79 13.78 -12.39
N ALA A 82 7.66 13.69 -13.10
CA ALA A 82 7.53 14.20 -14.47
C ALA A 82 7.20 15.70 -14.51
N LEU A 83 6.65 16.24 -13.42
CA LEU A 83 6.34 17.68 -13.29
C LEU A 83 7.52 18.47 -12.75
N ASN A 84 8.29 17.87 -11.83
CA ASN A 84 9.43 18.49 -11.21
C ASN A 84 10.54 17.44 -10.99
N PRO A 85 11.58 17.44 -11.85
CA PRO A 85 12.66 16.47 -11.74
C PRO A 85 13.54 16.81 -10.53
N ILE A 86 13.38 16.05 -9.45
CA ILE A 86 14.25 16.10 -8.27
C ILE A 86 15.10 14.85 -8.17
N ALA A 87 16.16 14.91 -7.35
CA ALA A 87 17.07 13.78 -7.17
C ALA A 87 16.36 12.55 -6.58
N ASP A 88 16.74 11.36 -7.02
CA ASP A 88 16.05 10.11 -6.66
C ASP A 88 16.08 9.77 -5.17
N ASP A 89 17.07 10.29 -4.46
CA ASP A 89 17.24 10.10 -3.02
C ASP A 89 16.30 11.00 -2.19
N GLU A 90 15.72 12.04 -2.77
CA GLU A 90 14.70 12.88 -2.13
C GLU A 90 13.38 12.14 -1.91
N PHE A 91 13.11 11.13 -2.73
CA PHE A 91 11.94 10.24 -2.63
C PHE A 91 12.09 9.16 -1.55
N ALA A 92 13.18 9.17 -0.79
CA ALA A 92 13.51 8.10 0.13
C ALA A 92 13.65 8.60 1.58
N TYR A 93 13.14 7.80 2.52
CA TYR A 93 13.10 8.09 3.95
C TYR A 93 13.84 7.01 4.77
N PRO A 94 14.55 7.40 5.85
CA PRO A 94 14.73 8.76 6.37
C PRO A 94 15.65 9.65 5.52
N SER A 95 15.34 10.94 5.40
CA SER A 95 16.14 11.90 4.62
C SER A 95 17.55 12.13 5.14
N THR A 96 17.82 11.83 6.41
CA THR A 96 19.13 12.03 7.05
C THR A 96 20.11 10.86 6.88
N LYS A 97 19.65 9.73 6.33
CA LYS A 97 20.47 8.51 6.20
C LYS A 97 21.04 8.34 4.80
N THR A 98 22.15 7.61 4.70
CA THR A 98 22.73 7.20 3.41
C THR A 98 21.76 6.28 2.65
N VAL A 99 21.83 6.31 1.31
CA VAL A 99 20.88 5.60 0.42
C VAL A 99 20.70 4.11 0.78
N GLY A 100 21.77 3.41 1.17
CA GLY A 100 21.72 2.00 1.58
C GLY A 100 20.98 1.73 2.90
N GLN A 101 20.70 2.77 3.68
CA GLN A 101 19.99 2.69 4.96
C GLN A 101 18.54 3.21 4.88
N LYS A 102 18.12 3.71 3.70
CA LYS A 102 16.74 4.15 3.45
C LYS A 102 15.86 2.94 3.19
N GLN A 103 14.76 2.85 3.92
CA GLN A 103 13.87 1.66 3.96
C GLN A 103 12.50 1.96 3.35
N TYR A 104 12.11 3.24 3.36
CA TYR A 104 10.82 3.70 2.90
C TYR A 104 11.01 4.66 1.74
N TYR A 105 10.06 4.64 0.82
CA TYR A 105 10.03 5.48 -0.36
C TYR A 105 8.66 6.10 -0.49
N TRP A 106 8.60 7.27 -1.08
CA TRP A 106 7.36 7.93 -1.43
C TRP A 106 7.38 8.31 -2.90
N SER A 107 6.19 8.43 -3.45
CA SER A 107 5.94 8.84 -4.84
C SER A 107 4.61 9.56 -4.86
N ALA A 108 4.47 10.57 -5.71
CA ALA A 108 3.27 11.39 -5.72
C ALA A 108 2.64 11.43 -7.11
N LEU A 109 1.32 11.41 -7.13
CA LEU A 109 0.50 11.73 -8.29
C LEU A 109 -0.18 13.06 -8.04
N CYS A 110 -0.12 13.94 -9.02
CA CYS A 110 -0.67 15.29 -8.98
C CYS A 110 -1.73 15.43 -10.05
N ARG A 111 -2.84 16.08 -9.69
CA ARG A 111 -3.94 16.39 -10.59
C ARG A 111 -4.50 17.76 -10.23
N PRO A 112 -4.74 18.66 -11.19
CA PRO A 112 -5.42 19.91 -10.90
C PRO A 112 -6.89 19.65 -10.52
N VAL A 113 -7.41 20.47 -9.61
CA VAL A 113 -8.84 20.47 -9.31
C VAL A 113 -9.47 21.66 -10.02
N TYR A 114 -9.85 21.46 -11.27
CA TYR A 114 -10.52 22.49 -12.06
C TYR A 114 -11.98 22.62 -11.61
N SER A 115 -12.21 23.51 -10.66
CA SER A 115 -13.53 24.14 -10.49
C SER A 115 -13.64 25.46 -11.27
N ASP A 116 -12.51 26.16 -11.48
CA ASP A 116 -12.39 27.46 -12.17
C ASP A 116 -10.96 27.67 -12.74
N ALA A 117 -10.83 28.52 -13.76
CA ALA A 117 -9.55 28.81 -14.45
C ALA A 117 -8.50 29.54 -13.59
N THR A 118 -8.90 30.12 -12.47
CA THR A 118 -8.00 30.80 -11.50
C THR A 118 -7.61 29.89 -10.33
N ASN A 119 -8.17 28.68 -10.27
CA ASN A 119 -7.95 27.77 -9.15
C ASN A 119 -6.56 27.12 -9.26
N ARG A 120 -5.69 27.41 -8.29
CA ARG A 120 -4.34 26.83 -8.16
C ARG A 120 -4.30 25.61 -7.24
N LEU A 121 -5.47 25.04 -6.92
CA LEU A 121 -5.56 23.83 -6.12
C LEU A 121 -5.17 22.61 -6.95
N VAL A 122 -4.18 21.89 -6.45
CA VAL A 122 -3.72 20.61 -6.96
C VAL A 122 -4.02 19.55 -5.92
N GLN A 123 -4.73 18.51 -6.34
CA GLN A 123 -4.87 17.26 -5.60
C GLN A 123 -3.57 16.48 -5.72
N VAL A 124 -2.95 16.22 -4.57
CA VAL A 124 -1.72 15.44 -4.47
C VAL A 124 -2.02 14.16 -3.71
N THR A 125 -1.77 13.04 -4.39
CA THR A 125 -1.92 11.68 -3.86
C THR A 125 -0.53 11.09 -3.67
N VAL A 126 -0.09 10.94 -2.43
CA VAL A 126 1.21 10.39 -2.06
C VAL A 126 1.05 8.92 -1.71
N PHE A 127 1.78 8.07 -2.40
CA PHE A 127 1.91 6.66 -2.07
C PHE A 127 3.19 6.46 -1.26
N ILE A 128 3.05 5.76 -0.14
CA ILE A 128 4.17 5.41 0.73
C ILE A 128 4.41 3.92 0.59
N SER A 129 5.66 3.56 0.33
CA SER A 129 6.08 2.19 0.11
C SER A 129 7.31 1.83 0.92
N ARG A 130 7.49 0.54 1.17
CA ARG A 130 8.74 -0.03 1.70
C ARG A 130 9.50 -0.74 0.59
N LYS A 131 10.82 -0.80 0.75
CA LYS A 131 11.64 -1.72 -0.02
C LYS A 131 11.44 -3.15 0.48
N VAL A 132 11.19 -4.08 -0.44
CA VAL A 132 10.93 -5.49 -0.12
C VAL A 132 12.17 -6.31 -0.50
N GLY A 133 13.22 -6.18 0.29
CA GLY A 133 14.51 -6.85 0.03
C GLY A 133 15.52 -5.99 -0.74
N SER A 134 16.81 -6.28 -0.60
CA SER A 134 17.89 -5.46 -1.14
C SER A 134 17.98 -5.47 -2.68
N ALA A 135 17.68 -6.62 -3.28
CA ALA A 135 17.79 -6.89 -4.72
C ALA A 135 16.43 -6.94 -5.45
N ALA A 136 15.33 -6.63 -4.76
CA ALA A 136 14.02 -6.62 -5.40
C ALA A 136 13.90 -5.44 -6.37
N THR A 137 13.32 -5.75 -7.53
CA THR A 137 13.00 -4.79 -8.59
C THR A 137 11.50 -4.76 -8.82
N TYR A 138 10.98 -3.64 -9.31
CA TYR A 138 9.55 -3.42 -9.47
C TYR A 138 9.20 -3.20 -10.96
N PRO A 139 8.07 -3.74 -11.44
CA PRO A 139 7.64 -3.52 -12.81
C PRO A 139 7.24 -2.05 -13.05
N PRO A 140 7.11 -1.63 -14.32
CA PRO A 140 7.38 -2.40 -15.53
C PRO A 140 8.88 -2.54 -15.86
N ASP A 141 9.70 -1.56 -15.48
CA ASP A 141 11.08 -1.41 -16.00
C ASP A 141 12.17 -2.00 -15.10
N GLY A 142 11.80 -2.73 -14.04
CA GLY A 142 12.75 -3.24 -13.05
C GLY A 142 13.29 -2.14 -12.13
N ALA A 143 12.47 -1.14 -11.79
CA ALA A 143 12.85 -0.05 -10.90
C ALA A 143 13.35 -0.56 -9.55
N ILE A 144 14.35 0.09 -8.97
CA ILE A 144 14.96 -0.32 -7.69
C ILE A 144 14.05 0.05 -6.49
N ARG A 145 13.13 1.00 -6.70
CA ARG A 145 12.12 1.41 -5.71
C ARG A 145 10.71 1.17 -6.24
N PRO A 146 9.73 0.90 -5.35
CA PRO A 146 8.34 0.82 -5.75
C PRO A 146 7.86 2.19 -6.24
N VAL A 147 7.29 2.24 -7.43
CA VAL A 147 6.68 3.44 -8.02
C VAL A 147 5.26 3.14 -8.51
N PRO A 148 4.36 4.13 -8.55
CA PRO A 148 3.03 3.95 -9.10
C PRO A 148 3.11 3.68 -10.60
N VAL A 149 2.41 2.64 -11.02
CA VAL A 149 2.28 2.21 -12.42
C VAL A 149 0.83 2.36 -12.83
N GLN A 150 0.63 2.84 -14.06
CA GLN A 150 -0.68 2.97 -14.67
C GLN A 150 -1.07 1.62 -15.29
N VAL A 151 -2.24 1.10 -14.91
CA VAL A 151 -2.79 -0.17 -15.39
C VAL A 151 -4.12 0.10 -16.08
N SER A 152 -4.32 -0.50 -17.25
CA SER A 152 -5.56 -0.29 -18.03
C SER A 152 -6.69 -1.16 -17.49
N VAL A 153 -7.85 -0.56 -17.28
CA VAL A 153 -9.02 -1.23 -16.71
C VAL A 153 -10.31 -0.91 -17.46
N SER A 154 -11.26 -1.83 -17.42
CA SER A 154 -12.62 -1.64 -17.90
C SER A 154 -13.66 -2.01 -16.84
N ALA A 155 -14.73 -1.24 -16.79
CA ALA A 155 -15.89 -1.49 -15.93
C ALA A 155 -17.08 -1.90 -16.80
N SER A 156 -17.82 -2.94 -16.39
CA SER A 156 -19.00 -3.44 -17.11
C SER A 156 -20.27 -2.63 -16.80
N GLY A 157 -20.14 -1.30 -16.69
CA GLY A 157 -21.22 -0.34 -16.41
C GLY A 157 -20.78 0.81 -15.49
N LEU A 158 -21.22 2.04 -15.78
CA LEU A 158 -20.90 3.23 -14.97
C LEU A 158 -21.71 3.23 -13.67
N GLY A 159 -21.06 3.46 -12.53
CA GLY A 159 -21.73 3.84 -11.27
C GLY A 159 -22.61 2.78 -10.61
N SER A 160 -22.60 1.52 -11.08
CA SER A 160 -23.45 0.43 -10.55
C SER A 160 -22.69 -0.86 -10.26
N GLN A 161 -21.37 -0.87 -10.38
CA GLN A 161 -20.57 -2.07 -10.15
C GLN A 161 -19.35 -1.78 -9.27
N ASP A 162 -19.06 -2.76 -8.41
CA ASP A 162 -17.86 -2.84 -7.57
C ASP A 162 -16.78 -3.71 -8.24
N ARG A 163 -16.84 -3.92 -9.56
CA ARG A 163 -15.94 -4.79 -10.32
C ARG A 163 -15.24 -4.05 -11.44
N LEU A 164 -13.95 -4.32 -11.60
CA LEU A 164 -13.13 -3.87 -12.72
C LEU A 164 -12.44 -5.06 -13.37
N THR A 165 -12.23 -4.99 -14.68
CA THR A 165 -11.48 -5.97 -15.47
C THR A 165 -10.18 -5.34 -15.96
N ILE A 166 -9.05 -5.95 -15.66
CA ILE A 166 -7.73 -5.54 -16.16
C ILE A 166 -7.67 -5.93 -17.63
N THR A 167 -7.41 -4.96 -18.50
CA THR A 167 -7.51 -5.16 -19.96
C THR A 167 -6.19 -5.51 -20.61
N THR A 168 -5.06 -5.15 -19.99
CA THR A 168 -3.72 -5.45 -20.52
C THR A 168 -3.23 -6.81 -20.02
N PRO A 169 -2.87 -7.75 -20.91
CA PRO A 169 -2.26 -9.01 -20.52
C PRO A 169 -0.91 -8.79 -19.80
N GLY A 170 -0.67 -9.52 -18.71
CA GLY A 170 0.53 -9.43 -17.88
C GLY A 170 0.44 -8.44 -16.73
N GLU A 171 -0.36 -7.36 -16.88
CA GLU A 171 -0.61 -6.38 -15.82
C GLU A 171 -1.54 -6.93 -14.73
N GLU A 172 -2.13 -8.11 -14.92
CA GLU A 172 -2.95 -8.73 -13.89
C GLU A 172 -2.13 -9.06 -12.64
N THR A 173 -0.81 -9.20 -12.76
CA THR A 173 0.09 -9.43 -11.62
C THR A 173 0.40 -8.17 -10.82
N TYR A 174 0.05 -6.99 -11.33
CA TYR A 174 0.36 -5.71 -10.68
C TYR A 174 -0.65 -5.34 -9.59
N ILE A 175 -1.87 -5.89 -9.69
CA ILE A 175 -2.97 -5.64 -8.76
C ILE A 175 -3.27 -6.93 -8.00
N ASN A 176 -3.13 -6.87 -6.67
CA ASN A 176 -3.38 -8.00 -5.76
C ASN A 176 -4.44 -7.66 -4.70
N ASP A 177 -4.88 -8.70 -3.99
CA ASP A 177 -5.84 -8.57 -2.90
C ASP A 177 -5.30 -7.68 -1.79
N GLY A 178 -6.07 -6.66 -1.40
CA GLY A 178 -5.72 -5.73 -0.35
C GLY A 178 -4.98 -4.47 -0.82
N CYS A 179 -4.52 -4.42 -2.07
CA CYS A 179 -3.82 -3.26 -2.61
C CYS A 179 -4.75 -2.02 -2.74
N THR A 180 -4.14 -0.85 -2.76
CA THR A 180 -4.85 0.43 -2.97
C THR A 180 -4.56 0.94 -4.37
N ILE A 181 -5.62 1.27 -5.11
CA ILE A 181 -5.55 1.83 -6.46
C ILE A 181 -6.14 3.24 -6.47
N ALA A 182 -5.62 4.11 -7.34
CA ALA A 182 -6.16 5.44 -7.57
C ALA A 182 -6.70 5.57 -8.99
N ASP A 183 -7.94 6.03 -9.15
CA ASP A 183 -8.49 6.31 -10.47
C ASP A 183 -7.72 7.46 -11.14
N ASN A 184 -7.26 7.23 -12.37
CA ASN A 184 -6.49 8.20 -13.13
C ASN A 184 -7.24 9.52 -13.35
N ARG A 185 -8.56 9.48 -13.52
CA ARG A 185 -9.34 10.69 -13.86
C ARG A 185 -9.90 11.40 -12.64
N THR A 186 -10.55 10.70 -11.72
CA THR A 186 -11.15 11.35 -10.54
C THR A 186 -10.16 11.53 -9.40
N GLY A 187 -9.07 10.74 -9.40
CA GLY A 187 -8.15 10.65 -8.26
C GLY A 187 -8.77 9.99 -7.03
N LEU A 188 -9.94 9.34 -7.16
CA LEU A 188 -10.54 8.59 -6.06
C LEU A 188 -9.72 7.34 -5.76
N LEU A 189 -9.51 7.09 -4.47
CA LEU A 189 -8.81 5.90 -3.98
C LEU A 189 -9.79 4.75 -3.77
N TYR A 190 -9.44 3.56 -4.23
CA TYR A 190 -10.21 2.33 -4.03
C TYR A 190 -9.31 1.28 -3.42
N ARG A 191 -9.90 0.39 -2.61
CA ARG A 191 -9.21 -0.79 -2.09
C ARG A 191 -9.71 -2.03 -2.82
N VAL A 192 -8.78 -2.83 -3.30
CA VAL A 192 -9.10 -4.13 -3.89
C VAL A 192 -9.38 -5.11 -2.75
N LEU A 193 -10.61 -5.62 -2.69
CA LEU A 193 -11.01 -6.59 -1.68
C LEU A 193 -10.54 -8.00 -2.05
N GLN A 194 -10.76 -8.37 -3.31
CA GLN A 194 -10.53 -9.72 -3.78
C GLN A 194 -10.46 -9.75 -5.31
N ARG A 195 -9.65 -10.67 -5.84
CA ARG A 195 -9.66 -11.10 -7.24
C ARG A 195 -10.60 -12.27 -7.47
N ASP A 196 -11.32 -12.24 -8.59
CA ASP A 196 -12.20 -13.35 -8.95
C ASP A 196 -11.37 -14.61 -9.23
N ALA A 197 -11.74 -15.73 -8.62
CA ALA A 197 -10.99 -16.98 -8.69
C ALA A 197 -11.08 -17.61 -10.09
N ASP A 198 -12.23 -17.45 -10.75
CA ASP A 198 -12.51 -18.01 -12.07
C ASP A 198 -12.06 -17.07 -13.20
N ALA A 199 -11.86 -15.79 -12.88
CA ALA A 199 -11.44 -14.76 -13.82
C ALA A 199 -10.38 -13.84 -13.17
N PRO A 200 -9.09 -14.21 -13.19
CA PRO A 200 -8.05 -13.49 -12.44
C PRO A 200 -7.86 -12.03 -12.87
N SER A 201 -8.31 -11.66 -14.07
CA SER A 201 -8.32 -10.26 -14.55
C SER A 201 -9.42 -9.41 -13.91
N VAL A 202 -10.40 -10.01 -13.24
CA VAL A 202 -11.50 -9.30 -12.60
C VAL A 202 -11.19 -9.07 -11.12
N ILE A 203 -11.27 -7.81 -10.70
CA ILE A 203 -11.02 -7.36 -9.34
C ILE A 203 -12.30 -6.78 -8.73
N ARG A 204 -12.50 -7.02 -7.44
CA ARG A 204 -13.59 -6.45 -6.66
C ARG A 204 -13.09 -5.33 -5.76
N LEU A 205 -13.80 -4.21 -5.76
CA LEU A 205 -13.50 -2.99 -5.02
C LEU A 205 -14.30 -2.91 -3.72
N ASP A 206 -13.82 -2.06 -2.81
CA ASP A 206 -14.48 -1.74 -1.55
C ASP A 206 -15.72 -0.86 -1.69
N LYS A 207 -15.84 -0.14 -2.81
CA LYS A 207 -16.96 0.75 -3.13
C LYS A 207 -17.26 0.76 -4.63
N LEU A 208 -18.42 1.32 -4.98
CA LEU A 208 -18.86 1.44 -6.37
C LEU A 208 -17.86 2.25 -7.21
N TRP A 209 -17.60 1.78 -8.42
CA TRP A 209 -16.75 2.46 -9.38
C TRP A 209 -17.46 3.71 -9.94
N TYR A 210 -16.82 4.86 -9.78
CA TYR A 210 -17.31 6.16 -10.27
C TYR A 210 -16.48 6.70 -11.45
N GLY A 211 -15.43 5.98 -11.85
CA GLY A 211 -14.66 6.32 -13.03
C GLY A 211 -15.37 5.94 -14.34
N GLN A 212 -14.66 6.07 -15.45
CA GLN A 212 -15.20 5.76 -16.78
C GLN A 212 -15.28 4.25 -17.02
N THR A 213 -16.01 3.84 -18.07
CA THR A 213 -16.13 2.43 -18.49
C THR A 213 -14.81 1.85 -18.99
N THR A 214 -13.94 2.69 -19.55
CA THR A 214 -12.59 2.33 -19.94
C THR A 214 -11.68 3.46 -19.51
N ASP A 215 -10.78 3.15 -18.59
CA ASP A 215 -9.82 4.10 -18.07
C ASP A 215 -8.57 3.34 -17.59
N SER A 216 -7.82 3.97 -16.72
CA SER A 216 -6.64 3.43 -16.10
C SER A 216 -6.66 3.74 -14.62
N VAL A 217 -6.00 2.89 -13.85
CA VAL A 217 -5.79 3.08 -12.42
C VAL A 217 -4.30 3.09 -12.14
N TRP A 218 -3.91 3.81 -11.09
CA TRP A 218 -2.56 3.82 -10.58
C TRP A 218 -2.45 2.88 -9.39
N VAL A 219 -1.44 2.02 -9.39
CA VAL A 219 -1.16 1.07 -8.32
C VAL A 219 0.34 1.00 -8.08
N ILE A 220 0.77 0.74 -6.85
CA ILE A 220 2.15 0.30 -6.62
C ILE A 220 2.17 -1.23 -6.73
N PRO A 221 2.81 -1.79 -7.77
CA PRO A 221 2.85 -3.24 -7.97
C PRO A 221 3.74 -3.95 -6.95
N PRO A 222 3.53 -5.25 -6.74
CA PRO A 222 4.48 -6.10 -6.01
C PRO A 222 5.85 -6.16 -6.74
N PRO A 223 6.92 -6.58 -6.05
CA PRO A 223 8.21 -6.80 -6.69
C PRO A 223 8.15 -7.94 -7.72
N ILE A 224 8.99 -7.84 -8.74
CA ILE A 224 9.24 -8.91 -9.73
C ILE A 224 9.78 -10.14 -8.98
N GLY A 225 9.18 -11.30 -9.21
CA GLY A 225 9.46 -12.53 -8.46
C GLY A 225 8.57 -12.75 -7.24
N GLY A 226 7.66 -11.80 -6.95
CA GLY A 226 6.68 -11.91 -5.87
C GLY A 226 7.24 -11.50 -4.51
N GLY A 227 6.35 -11.38 -3.53
CA GLY A 227 6.71 -10.96 -2.18
C GLY A 227 5.59 -10.19 -1.48
N LYS A 228 5.93 -9.61 -0.34
CA LYS A 228 5.01 -8.77 0.43
C LYS A 228 4.68 -7.51 -0.35
N GLU A 229 3.43 -7.04 -0.28
CA GLU A 229 3.04 -5.79 -0.93
C GLU A 229 3.91 -4.63 -0.43
N PRO A 230 4.52 -3.84 -1.34
CA PRO A 230 5.38 -2.74 -0.94
C PRO A 230 4.59 -1.53 -0.47
N CYS A 231 3.37 -1.31 -0.97
CA CYS A 231 2.53 -0.19 -0.58
C CYS A 231 2.09 -0.32 0.89
N ILE A 232 2.44 0.67 1.71
CA ILE A 232 2.05 0.71 3.11
C ILE A 232 0.76 1.51 3.26
N ALA A 233 0.72 2.71 2.67
CA ALA A 233 -0.39 3.65 2.81
C ALA A 233 -0.42 4.64 1.65
N VAL A 234 -1.61 5.19 1.40
CA VAL A 234 -1.83 6.27 0.44
C VAL A 234 -2.50 7.42 1.16
N TYR A 235 -1.96 8.62 0.98
CA TYR A 235 -2.46 9.85 1.59
C TYR A 235 -2.79 10.85 0.49
N GLN A 236 -3.86 11.61 0.67
CA GLN A 236 -4.29 12.59 -0.30
C GLN A 236 -4.51 13.95 0.36
N LYS A 237 -4.05 15.01 -0.29
CA LYS A 237 -4.19 16.39 0.19
C LYS A 237 -4.42 17.34 -0.97
N LEU A 238 -5.23 18.38 -0.73
CA LEU A 238 -5.33 19.53 -1.63
C LEU A 238 -4.26 20.56 -1.24
N ILE A 239 -3.46 20.98 -2.21
CA ILE A 239 -2.39 21.96 -2.01
C ILE A 239 -2.64 23.12 -2.98
N SER A 240 -2.63 24.34 -2.44
CA SER A 240 -2.59 25.55 -3.26
C SER A 240 -1.14 25.92 -3.52
N PHE A 241 -0.83 26.25 -4.77
CA PHE A 241 0.44 26.82 -5.21
C PHE A 241 0.29 28.28 -5.66
#